data_AF-A0ABD3PAG7-F1
#
_entry.id   AF-A0ABD3PAG7-F1
#
_cell.length_a   1.000
_cell.length_b   1.000
_cell.length_c   1.000
_cell.angle_alpha   90.00
_cell.angle_beta   90.00
_cell.angle_gamma   90.00
#
_symmetry.space_group_name_H-M   'P 1'
#
loop_
_entity.id
_entity.type
_entity.pdbx_description
1 polymer ?
#
loop_
_entity_poly.entity_id
_entity_poly.type
_entity_poly.pdbx_seq_one_letter_code
_entity_poly.pdbx_strand_id
1 'polypeptide(L)'
;MKDPSLTARLVKSMAAAANIDISVKCQIGMFNSEDDLQTLNQEDYQYMTKYISMIHNAGTSHVILHTRPAILSLSPVKNRVMPTLNYDFVNQIASDFRGKVKITMNGGITSLHQLSSLQSNDKHSIYSHMAGRWCLRRPLDLAAVEQTLCKKAIQHPQKCIDSYMEYALANQSKFSLAEVCLLLFLVVEQLREDYDQEEEGVLLSRDDMESLYDSIQDGLKELGRDNMASTDAVYFKQLAGLFKLLAETKVVNKWKRNRSEL
;
A
#
# COMPACT_ATOMS: atom_id res chain seq x y z
N MET A 1 21.96 -1.85 1.29
CA MET A 1 22.29 -3.28 1.47
C MET A 1 23.70 -3.63 1.00
N LYS A 2 24.12 -3.41 -0.27
CA LYS A 2 25.52 -3.69 -0.75
C LYS A 2 26.63 -3.36 0.26
N ASP A 3 26.52 -2.20 0.90
CA ASP A 3 27.41 -1.79 1.98
C ASP A 3 26.61 -1.63 3.29
N PRO A 4 26.64 -2.64 4.18
CA PRO A 4 26.06 -2.56 5.51
C PRO A 4 26.69 -1.46 6.38
N SER A 5 28.00 -1.25 6.25
CA SER A 5 28.75 -0.26 7.05
C SER A 5 28.36 1.17 6.69
N LEU A 6 28.20 1.46 5.40
CA LEU A 6 27.64 2.73 4.94
C LEU A 6 26.22 2.94 5.47
N THR A 7 25.38 1.91 5.41
CA THR A 7 24.00 2.02 5.90
C THR A 7 23.97 2.35 7.40
N ALA A 8 24.78 1.65 8.19
CA ALA A 8 24.91 1.92 9.63
C ALA A 8 25.41 3.35 9.91
N ARG A 9 26.38 3.87 9.14
CA ARG A 9 26.83 5.26 9.28
C ARG A 9 25.71 6.25 8.96
N LEU A 10 24.92 6.02 7.91
CA LEU A 10 23.76 6.86 7.58
C LEU A 10 22.72 6.84 8.71
N VAL A 11 22.38 5.66 9.24
CA VAL A 11 21.47 5.51 10.38
C VAL A 11 21.98 6.29 11.59
N LYS A 12 23.27 6.14 11.94
CA LYS A 12 23.88 6.85 13.07
C LYS A 12 23.80 8.37 12.90
N SER A 13 24.07 8.88 11.69
CA SER A 13 23.95 10.31 11.40
C SER A 13 22.51 10.82 11.53
N MET A 14 21.53 10.07 11.01
CA MET A 14 20.11 10.42 11.15
C MET A 14 19.65 10.39 12.61
N ALA A 15 20.04 9.36 13.36
CA ALA A 15 19.71 9.21 14.77
C ALA A 15 20.34 10.31 15.64
N ALA A 16 21.54 10.79 15.28
CA ALA A 16 22.17 11.91 15.97
C ALA A 16 21.54 13.26 15.65
N ALA A 17 20.97 13.42 14.44
CA ALA A 17 20.40 14.67 13.97
C ALA A 17 18.91 14.84 14.34
N ALA A 18 18.19 13.75 14.60
CA ALA A 18 16.75 13.77 14.78
C ALA A 18 16.33 13.18 16.14
N ASN A 19 15.43 13.88 16.85
CA ASN A 19 14.84 13.37 18.09
C ASN A 19 13.58 12.53 17.83
N ILE A 20 13.65 11.64 16.84
CA ILE A 20 12.58 10.72 16.44
C ILE A 20 13.18 9.34 16.13
N ASP A 21 12.37 8.29 16.27
CA ASP A 21 12.79 6.92 15.97
C ASP A 21 13.20 6.76 14.50
N ILE A 22 14.36 6.14 14.25
CA ILE A 22 14.84 5.81 12.92
C ILE A 22 14.47 4.37 12.57
N SER A 23 13.73 4.19 11.47
CA SER A 23 13.41 2.88 10.90
C SER A 23 14.17 2.64 9.59
N VAL A 24 14.35 1.37 9.22
CA VAL A 24 14.97 0.97 7.95
C VAL A 24 14.06 0.00 7.21
N LYS A 25 13.76 0.28 5.94
CA LYS A 25 13.01 -0.63 5.07
C LYS A 25 13.91 -1.22 3.99
N CYS A 26 13.95 -2.55 3.86
CA CYS A 26 14.76 -3.23 2.85
C CYS A 26 14.13 -4.55 2.37
N GLN A 27 14.78 -5.22 1.42
CA GLN A 27 14.40 -6.53 0.86
C GLN A 27 15.25 -7.65 1.48
N ILE A 28 14.80 -8.91 1.43
CA ILE A 28 15.47 -10.06 2.10
C ILE A 28 16.65 -10.68 1.33
N GLY A 29 17.46 -9.86 0.69
CA GLY A 29 18.57 -10.33 -0.14
C GLY A 29 18.73 -9.50 -1.38
N MET A 30 19.82 -9.72 -2.11
CA MET A 30 20.17 -8.92 -3.28
C MET A 30 21.06 -9.72 -4.23
N PHE A 31 20.59 -9.87 -5.46
CA PHE A 31 21.22 -10.62 -6.53
C PHE A 31 21.49 -9.70 -7.72
N ASN A 32 22.56 -9.96 -8.49
CA ASN A 32 22.90 -9.07 -9.62
C ASN A 32 22.04 -9.36 -10.84
N SER A 33 21.80 -10.64 -11.14
CA SER A 33 21.04 -11.10 -12.28
C SER A 33 19.93 -12.10 -11.90
N GLU A 34 19.06 -12.41 -12.86
CA GLU A 34 18.04 -13.45 -12.69
C GLU A 34 18.67 -14.84 -12.61
N ASP A 35 19.83 -15.06 -13.23
CA ASP A 35 20.57 -16.34 -13.19
C ASP A 35 21.17 -16.59 -11.80
N ASP A 36 21.44 -15.52 -11.06
CA ASP A 36 21.88 -15.57 -9.66
C ASP A 36 20.72 -15.86 -8.70
N LEU A 37 19.47 -15.88 -9.19
CA LEU A 37 18.30 -16.11 -8.36
C LEU A 37 18.32 -17.55 -7.84
N GLN A 38 18.80 -17.70 -6.61
CA GLN A 38 18.74 -18.93 -5.85
C GLN A 38 17.71 -18.78 -4.73
N THR A 39 17.20 -19.90 -4.25
CA THR A 39 16.52 -19.93 -2.94
C THR A 39 17.50 -19.38 -1.90
N LEU A 40 17.05 -18.40 -1.12
CA LEU A 40 17.85 -17.81 -0.05
C LEU A 40 18.45 -18.91 0.82
N ASN A 41 19.76 -18.85 1.00
CA ASN A 41 20.52 -19.89 1.69
C ASN A 41 21.04 -19.39 3.06
N GLN A 42 21.87 -20.21 3.71
CA GLN A 42 22.40 -19.88 5.02
C GLN A 42 23.34 -18.65 5.02
N GLU A 43 24.06 -18.41 3.92
CA GLU A 43 24.93 -17.23 3.78
C GLU A 43 24.10 -15.95 3.66
N ASP A 44 23.01 -15.98 2.90
CA ASP A 44 22.06 -14.87 2.82
C ASP A 44 21.44 -14.54 4.19
N TYR A 45 21.09 -15.59 4.94
CA TYR A 45 20.57 -15.46 6.30
C TYR A 45 21.57 -14.81 7.25
N GLN A 46 22.82 -15.30 7.25
CA GLN A 46 23.90 -14.74 8.07
C GLN A 46 24.20 -13.28 7.69
N TYR A 47 24.21 -12.98 6.39
CA TYR A 47 24.39 -11.62 5.90
C TYR A 47 23.29 -10.69 6.39
N MET A 48 22.01 -11.10 6.28
CA MET A 48 20.90 -10.29 6.75
C MET A 48 20.93 -10.08 8.26
N THR A 49 21.24 -11.13 9.03
CA THR A 49 21.40 -11.05 10.48
C THR A 49 22.50 -10.07 10.87
N LYS A 50 23.65 -10.11 10.19
CA LYS A 50 24.74 -9.15 10.37
C LYS A 50 24.30 -7.72 10.02
N TYR A 51 23.61 -7.56 8.89
CA TYR A 51 23.10 -6.26 8.43
C TYR A 51 22.15 -5.63 9.46
N ILE A 52 21.16 -6.38 9.95
CA ILE A 52 20.20 -5.91 10.97
C ILE A 52 20.92 -5.55 12.27
N SER A 53 21.87 -6.38 12.70
CA SER A 53 22.67 -6.09 13.90
C SER A 53 23.46 -4.76 13.76
N MET A 54 24.03 -4.51 12.58
CA MET A 54 24.80 -3.29 12.33
C MET A 54 23.95 -2.03 12.36
N ILE A 55 22.78 -2.04 11.70
CA ILE A 55 21.87 -0.87 11.72
C ILE A 55 21.21 -0.69 13.09
N HIS A 56 20.93 -1.78 13.80
CA HIS A 56 20.42 -1.72 15.17
C HIS A 56 21.42 -1.04 16.12
N ASN A 57 22.68 -1.49 16.08
CA ASN A 57 23.76 -0.88 16.87
C ASN A 57 24.02 0.59 16.50
N ALA A 58 23.63 1.01 15.29
CA ALA A 58 23.71 2.40 14.86
C ALA A 58 22.55 3.29 15.32
N GLY A 59 21.48 2.70 15.89
CA GLY A 59 20.35 3.44 16.44
C GLY A 59 18.98 3.08 15.84
N THR A 60 18.88 2.11 14.93
CA THR A 60 17.58 1.66 14.42
C THR A 60 16.88 0.73 15.42
N SER A 61 15.63 1.04 15.76
CA SER A 61 14.77 0.20 16.61
C SER A 61 13.71 -0.59 15.83
N HIS A 62 13.53 -0.28 14.54
CA HIS A 62 12.46 -0.83 13.70
C HIS A 62 12.95 -1.12 12.28
N VAL A 63 12.84 -2.37 11.84
CA VAL A 63 13.19 -2.79 10.48
C VAL A 63 11.96 -3.36 9.78
N ILE A 64 11.70 -2.89 8.57
CA ILE A 64 10.62 -3.36 7.69
C ILE A 64 11.24 -4.20 6.58
N LEU A 65 10.95 -5.50 6.59
CA LEU A 65 11.50 -6.46 5.63
C LEU A 65 10.45 -6.77 4.56
N HIS A 66 10.73 -6.39 3.32
CA HIS A 66 10.01 -6.90 2.18
C HIS A 66 10.46 -8.34 1.91
N THR A 67 9.52 -9.27 1.92
CA THR A 67 9.69 -10.74 1.85
C THR A 67 10.15 -11.26 0.49
N ARG A 68 10.64 -10.38 -0.39
CA ARG A 68 11.25 -10.74 -1.67
C ARG A 68 12.68 -10.24 -1.67
N PRO A 69 13.66 -11.00 -2.19
CA PRO A 69 14.97 -10.45 -2.49
C PRO A 69 14.90 -9.45 -3.66
N ALA A 70 15.90 -8.57 -3.76
CA ALA A 70 16.06 -7.66 -4.88
C ALA A 70 16.92 -8.30 -5.98
N ILE A 71 16.52 -8.17 -7.25
CA ILE A 71 17.35 -8.55 -8.40
C ILE A 71 17.68 -7.28 -9.18
N LEU A 72 18.95 -6.90 -9.22
CA LEU A 72 19.36 -5.56 -9.67
C LEU A 72 19.26 -5.36 -11.19
N SER A 73 19.30 -6.44 -11.98
CA SER A 73 19.05 -6.40 -13.43
C SER A 73 17.58 -6.17 -13.79
N LEU A 74 16.65 -6.41 -12.85
CA LEU A 74 15.21 -6.36 -13.12
C LEU A 74 14.64 -4.94 -12.99
N SER A 75 13.62 -4.66 -13.81
CA SER A 75 12.81 -3.45 -13.64
C SER A 75 12.07 -3.47 -12.29
N PRO A 76 11.68 -2.30 -11.74
CA PRO A 76 10.91 -2.24 -10.49
C PRO A 76 9.60 -3.04 -10.54
N VAL A 77 8.95 -3.11 -11.69
CA VAL A 77 7.73 -3.93 -11.89
C VAL A 77 8.07 -5.41 -11.77
N LYS A 78 9.08 -5.89 -12.52
CA LYS A 78 9.51 -7.30 -12.47
C LYS A 78 9.97 -7.71 -11.07
N ASN A 79 10.72 -6.85 -10.37
CA ASN A 79 11.16 -7.08 -8.98
C ASN A 79 10.01 -7.28 -7.97
N ARG A 80 8.78 -6.84 -8.29
CA ARG A 80 7.60 -7.02 -7.43
C ARG A 80 6.83 -8.31 -7.71
N VAL A 81 7.18 -9.04 -8.77
CA VAL A 81 6.44 -10.20 -9.27
C VAL A 81 7.33 -11.45 -9.35
N MET A 82 8.52 -11.33 -9.95
CA MET A 82 9.42 -12.44 -10.26
C MET A 82 9.98 -13.15 -9.02
N PRO A 83 10.66 -12.47 -8.07
CA PRO A 83 11.15 -13.16 -6.89
C PRO A 83 9.98 -13.69 -6.04
N THR A 84 10.08 -14.93 -5.61
CA THR A 84 9.07 -15.53 -4.73
C THR A 84 9.07 -14.86 -3.36
N LEU A 85 7.91 -14.87 -2.71
CA LEU A 85 7.78 -14.41 -1.33
C LEU A 85 8.36 -15.49 -0.40
N ASN A 86 9.18 -15.09 0.56
CA ASN A 86 9.73 -15.98 1.58
C ASN A 86 9.40 -15.43 2.98
N TYR A 87 8.22 -15.79 3.48
CA TYR A 87 7.73 -15.39 4.80
C TYR A 87 8.49 -16.09 5.93
N ASP A 88 8.85 -17.36 5.74
CA ASP A 88 9.58 -18.15 6.74
C ASP A 88 10.94 -17.55 7.08
N PHE A 89 11.66 -17.06 6.07
CA PHE A 89 12.93 -16.34 6.28
C PHE A 89 12.74 -15.10 7.16
N VAL A 90 11.69 -14.31 6.93
CA VAL A 90 11.40 -13.12 7.75
C VAL A 90 10.97 -13.52 9.17
N ASN A 91 10.16 -14.58 9.31
CA ASN A 91 9.76 -15.11 10.61
C ASN A 91 10.97 -15.59 11.43
N GLN A 92 11.92 -16.28 10.80
CA GLN A 92 13.14 -16.73 11.47
C GLN A 92 13.98 -15.54 11.96
N ILE A 93 14.17 -14.52 11.12
CA ILE A 93 14.85 -13.29 11.53
C ILE A 93 14.11 -12.60 12.67
N ALA A 94 12.79 -12.46 12.57
CA ALA A 94 12.00 -11.81 13.62
C ALA A 94 12.11 -12.55 14.97
N SER A 95 12.19 -13.88 14.94
CA SER A 95 12.44 -14.70 16.12
C SER A 95 13.81 -14.40 16.74
N ASP A 96 14.87 -14.35 15.93
CA ASP A 96 16.25 -14.11 16.39
C ASP A 96 16.46 -12.71 16.98
N PHE A 97 15.72 -11.71 16.49
CA PHE A 97 15.77 -10.33 16.98
C PHE A 97 14.67 -9.97 17.97
N ARG A 98 13.86 -10.93 18.41
CA ARG A 98 12.73 -10.71 19.31
C ARG A 98 13.17 -9.98 20.59
N GLY A 99 12.46 -8.89 20.91
CA GLY A 99 12.76 -8.05 22.07
C GLY A 99 13.92 -7.05 21.88
N LYS A 100 14.65 -7.11 20.75
CA LYS A 100 15.75 -6.18 20.42
C LYS A 100 15.35 -5.21 19.31
N VAL A 101 14.76 -5.73 18.23
CA VAL A 101 14.36 -4.96 17.04
C VAL A 101 12.91 -5.28 16.70
N LYS A 102 12.10 -4.25 16.45
CA LYS A 102 10.76 -4.42 15.88
C LYS A 102 10.91 -4.85 14.42
N ILE A 103 10.42 -6.02 14.05
CA ILE A 103 10.42 -6.48 12.66
C ILE A 103 9.01 -6.40 12.08
N THR A 104 8.84 -5.62 11.01
CA THR A 104 7.60 -5.55 10.24
C THR A 104 7.73 -6.33 8.94
N MET A 105 6.81 -7.26 8.72
CA MET A 105 6.73 -8.01 7.48
C MET A 105 6.02 -7.19 6.39
N ASN A 106 6.59 -7.16 5.19
CA ASN A 106 6.02 -6.49 4.03
C ASN A 106 6.06 -7.40 2.81
N GLY A 107 5.04 -7.31 1.94
CA GLY A 107 5.03 -7.97 0.64
C GLY A 107 3.95 -9.04 0.52
N GLY A 108 3.22 -9.02 -0.59
CA GLY A 108 2.26 -10.07 -0.93
C GLY A 108 0.92 -10.05 -0.19
N ILE A 109 0.67 -9.08 0.69
CA ILE A 109 -0.59 -8.90 1.41
C ILE A 109 -1.64 -8.24 0.50
N THR A 110 -2.77 -8.91 0.26
CA THR A 110 -3.81 -8.53 -0.70
C THR A 110 -5.23 -8.51 -0.13
N SER A 111 -5.44 -9.00 1.09
CA SER A 111 -6.74 -9.01 1.77
C SER A 111 -6.60 -9.11 3.30
N LEU A 112 -7.68 -8.78 4.00
CA LEU A 112 -7.75 -8.90 5.46
C LEU A 112 -7.66 -10.37 5.91
N HIS A 113 -8.30 -11.29 5.17
CA HIS A 113 -8.20 -12.73 5.42
C HIS A 113 -6.74 -13.21 5.33
N GLN A 114 -6.02 -12.82 4.28
CA GLN A 114 -4.61 -13.21 4.14
C GLN A 114 -3.75 -12.62 5.26
N LEU A 115 -4.01 -11.36 5.66
CA LEU A 115 -3.33 -10.75 6.80
C LEU A 115 -3.56 -11.55 8.09
N SER A 116 -4.80 -11.94 8.39
CA SER A 116 -5.14 -12.77 9.55
C SER A 116 -4.44 -14.13 9.53
N SER A 117 -4.35 -14.76 8.34
CA SER A 117 -3.61 -16.02 8.16
C SER A 117 -2.11 -15.86 8.42
N LEU A 118 -1.49 -14.78 7.92
CA LEU A 118 -0.08 -14.49 8.19
C LEU A 118 0.16 -14.27 9.69
N GLN A 119 -0.66 -13.44 10.34
CA GLN A 119 -0.56 -13.20 11.78
C GLN A 119 -0.66 -14.47 12.62
N SER A 120 -1.50 -15.42 12.20
CA SER A 120 -1.65 -16.73 12.86
C SER A 120 -0.39 -17.60 12.68
N ASN A 121 0.27 -17.52 11.53
CA ASN A 121 1.45 -18.31 11.18
C ASN A 121 2.77 -17.76 11.74
N ASP A 122 2.84 -16.46 12.03
CA ASP A 122 4.08 -15.78 12.44
C ASP A 122 4.52 -16.07 13.89
N LYS A 123 3.76 -16.90 14.63
CA LYS A 123 4.03 -17.33 16.02
C LYS A 123 4.36 -16.17 16.98
N HIS A 124 3.76 -15.01 16.74
CA HIS A 124 4.00 -13.76 17.48
C HIS A 124 5.46 -13.26 17.46
N SER A 125 6.26 -13.68 16.48
CA SER A 125 7.62 -13.16 16.29
C SER A 125 7.62 -11.81 15.56
N ILE A 126 6.66 -11.61 14.65
CA ILE A 126 6.49 -10.41 13.85
C ILE A 126 5.80 -9.31 14.67
N TYR A 127 6.38 -8.11 14.67
CA TYR A 127 5.86 -6.95 15.39
C TYR A 127 4.63 -6.36 14.69
N SER A 128 4.68 -6.23 13.36
CA SER A 128 3.53 -5.75 12.57
C SER A 128 3.64 -6.13 11.09
N HIS A 129 2.60 -5.83 10.32
CA HIS A 129 2.53 -6.06 8.89
C HIS A 129 2.38 -4.74 8.14
N MET A 130 2.96 -4.66 6.94
CA MET A 130 2.83 -3.51 6.05
C MET A 130 2.22 -3.94 4.73
N ALA A 131 1.06 -3.37 4.40
CA ALA A 131 0.42 -3.46 3.09
C ALA A 131 0.67 -2.18 2.29
N GLY A 132 0.80 -2.31 0.97
CA GLY A 132 1.00 -1.18 0.06
C GLY A 132 -0.02 -1.20 -1.06
N ARG A 133 0.20 -2.06 -2.05
CA ARG A 133 -0.66 -2.15 -3.26
C ARG A 133 -2.10 -2.52 -2.93
N TRP A 134 -2.33 -3.34 -1.91
CA TRP A 134 -3.68 -3.64 -1.44
C TRP A 134 -4.45 -2.37 -1.06
N CYS A 135 -3.85 -1.47 -0.28
CA CYS A 135 -4.48 -0.22 0.14
C CYS A 135 -4.80 0.72 -1.03
N LEU A 136 -4.00 0.67 -2.11
CA LEU A 136 -4.27 1.44 -3.33
C LEU A 136 -5.33 0.79 -4.22
N ARG A 137 -5.32 -0.54 -4.30
CA ARG A 137 -6.29 -1.30 -5.12
C ARG A 137 -7.67 -1.28 -4.48
N ARG A 138 -7.72 -1.38 -3.15
CA ARG A 138 -8.93 -1.55 -2.35
C ARG A 138 -8.93 -0.62 -1.13
N PRO A 139 -9.01 0.71 -1.32
CA PRO A 139 -8.94 1.68 -0.23
C PRO A 139 -10.05 1.53 0.81
N LEU A 140 -11.25 1.06 0.44
CA LEU A 140 -12.37 0.87 1.38
C LEU A 140 -12.10 -0.29 2.35
N ASP A 141 -11.24 -1.25 1.99
CA ASP A 141 -10.86 -2.34 2.89
C ASP A 141 -10.16 -1.82 4.16
N LEU A 142 -9.59 -0.61 4.13
CA LEU A 142 -8.98 0.02 5.29
C LEU A 142 -9.98 0.31 6.43
N ALA A 143 -11.26 0.53 6.10
CA ALA A 143 -12.31 0.66 7.12
C ALA A 143 -12.50 -0.67 7.87
N ALA A 144 -12.51 -1.79 7.14
CA ALA A 144 -12.59 -3.13 7.73
C ALA A 144 -11.33 -3.47 8.55
N VAL A 145 -10.14 -3.04 8.10
CA VAL A 145 -8.88 -3.15 8.86
C VAL A 145 -8.97 -2.38 10.18
N GLU A 146 -9.46 -1.13 10.16
CA GLU A 146 -9.59 -0.32 11.38
C GLU A 146 -10.59 -0.93 12.38
N GLN A 147 -11.71 -1.47 11.90
CA GLN A 147 -12.66 -2.19 12.75
C GLN A 147 -12.04 -3.42 13.39
N THR A 148 -11.38 -4.26 12.58
CA THR A 148 -10.90 -5.58 13.00
C THR A 148 -9.68 -5.47 13.91
N LEU A 149 -8.72 -4.61 13.56
CA LEU A 149 -7.43 -4.52 14.26
C LEU A 149 -7.41 -3.43 15.31
N CYS A 150 -8.02 -2.27 15.04
CA CYS A 150 -7.99 -1.13 15.97
C CYS A 150 -9.20 -1.11 16.92
N LYS A 151 -10.21 -1.97 16.71
CA LYS A 151 -11.46 -2.01 17.49
C LYS A 151 -12.17 -0.66 17.57
N LYS A 152 -12.01 0.17 16.55
CA LYS A 152 -12.69 1.46 16.45
C LYS A 152 -13.99 1.30 15.66
N ALA A 153 -14.97 2.14 16.00
CA ALA A 153 -16.18 2.23 15.20
C ALA A 153 -15.82 2.72 13.79
N ILE A 154 -16.32 2.02 12.76
CA ILE A 154 -16.16 2.44 11.38
C ILE A 154 -16.90 3.77 11.19
N GLN A 155 -16.19 4.80 10.73
CA GLN A 155 -16.87 5.89 10.06
C GLN A 155 -17.43 5.36 8.74
N HIS A 156 -18.75 5.50 8.57
CA HIS A 156 -19.41 5.11 7.32
C HIS A 156 -18.63 5.67 6.13
N PRO A 157 -18.26 4.87 5.11
CA PRO A 157 -17.39 5.34 4.03
C PRO A 157 -17.87 6.62 3.36
N GLN A 158 -19.19 6.85 3.33
CA GLN A 158 -19.80 8.10 2.89
C GLN A 158 -19.19 9.33 3.58
N LYS A 159 -19.10 9.32 4.91
CA LYS A 159 -18.54 10.44 5.69
C LYS A 159 -17.06 10.68 5.37
N CYS A 160 -16.31 9.62 5.10
CA CYS A 160 -14.90 9.72 4.71
C CYS A 160 -14.76 10.38 3.33
N ILE A 161 -15.63 10.02 2.38
CA ILE A 161 -15.67 10.62 1.05
C ILE A 161 -16.10 12.09 1.15
N ASP A 162 -17.16 12.40 1.88
CA ASP A 162 -17.63 13.79 2.07
C ASP A 162 -16.52 14.66 2.65
N SER A 163 -15.85 14.18 3.71
CA SER A 163 -14.72 14.89 4.34
C SER A 163 -13.55 15.09 3.37
N TYR A 164 -13.26 14.09 2.53
CA TYR A 164 -12.22 14.20 1.51
C TYR A 164 -12.60 15.19 0.40
N MET A 165 -13.88 15.24 0.00
CA MET A 165 -14.39 16.20 -0.97
C MET A 165 -14.30 17.63 -0.45
N GLU A 166 -14.66 17.88 0.80
CA GLU A 166 -14.47 19.18 1.45
C GLU A 166 -12.99 19.58 1.46
N TYR A 167 -12.11 18.65 1.86
CA TYR A 167 -10.66 18.87 1.82
C TYR A 167 -10.15 19.19 0.42
N ALA A 168 -10.60 18.44 -0.58
CA ALA A 168 -10.28 18.61 -2.00
C ALA A 168 -10.64 20.00 -2.51
N LEU A 169 -11.88 20.44 -2.26
CA LEU A 169 -12.39 21.75 -2.64
C LEU A 169 -11.60 22.87 -1.94
N ALA A 170 -11.30 22.71 -0.65
CA ALA A 170 -10.56 23.70 0.13
C ALA A 170 -9.08 23.84 -0.27
N ASN A 171 -8.50 22.85 -0.97
CA ASN A 171 -7.06 22.81 -1.29
C ASN A 171 -6.76 22.84 -2.80
N GLN A 172 -7.68 23.33 -3.63
CA GLN A 172 -7.47 23.46 -5.09
C GLN A 172 -6.27 24.35 -5.48
N SER A 173 -5.84 25.26 -4.61
CA SER A 173 -4.63 26.07 -4.86
C SER A 173 -3.31 25.32 -4.63
N LYS A 174 -3.36 24.17 -3.95
CA LYS A 174 -2.18 23.37 -3.58
C LYS A 174 -2.01 22.12 -4.43
N PHE A 175 -3.11 21.57 -4.92
CA PHE A 175 -3.13 20.30 -5.65
C PHE A 175 -3.84 20.48 -6.98
N SER A 176 -3.34 19.81 -8.00
CA SER A 176 -4.05 19.68 -9.26
C SER A 176 -5.31 18.83 -9.12
N LEU A 177 -6.28 19.04 -10.01
CA LEU A 177 -7.48 18.19 -10.08
C LEU A 177 -7.11 16.71 -10.25
N ALA A 178 -6.06 16.40 -11.01
CA ALA A 178 -5.58 15.03 -11.19
C ALA A 178 -5.11 14.39 -9.88
N GLU A 179 -4.33 15.11 -9.06
CA GLU A 179 -3.83 14.58 -7.78
C GLU A 179 -4.98 14.28 -6.82
N VAL A 180 -5.96 15.18 -6.75
CA VAL A 180 -7.13 15.04 -5.89
C VAL A 180 -8.06 13.92 -6.37
N CYS A 181 -8.27 13.82 -7.69
CA CYS A 181 -9.17 12.83 -8.28
C CYS A 181 -8.65 11.40 -8.22
N LEU A 182 -7.32 11.18 -8.11
CA LEU A 182 -6.73 9.84 -8.11
C LEU A 182 -7.31 8.96 -6.99
N LEU A 183 -7.46 9.49 -5.77
CA LEU A 183 -7.99 8.69 -4.65
C LEU A 183 -9.46 8.33 -4.85
N LEU A 184 -10.28 9.28 -5.32
CA LEU A 184 -11.69 9.03 -5.66
C LEU A 184 -11.81 8.01 -6.79
N PHE A 185 -10.94 8.10 -7.80
CA PHE A 185 -10.88 7.14 -8.89
C PHE A 185 -10.62 5.72 -8.36
N LEU A 186 -9.68 5.53 -7.43
CA LEU A 186 -9.39 4.22 -6.84
C LEU A 186 -10.58 3.66 -6.05
N VAL A 187 -11.30 4.51 -5.31
CA VAL A 187 -12.53 4.13 -4.60
C VAL A 187 -13.61 3.68 -5.59
N VAL A 188 -13.87 4.44 -6.65
CA VAL A 188 -14.89 4.11 -7.66
C VAL A 188 -14.56 2.80 -8.38
N GLU A 189 -13.28 2.57 -8.71
CA GLU A 189 -12.87 1.31 -9.33
C GLU A 189 -13.04 0.11 -8.39
N GLN A 190 -12.83 0.29 -7.08
CA GLN A 190 -13.18 -0.75 -6.10
C GLN A 190 -14.70 -0.96 -6.04
N LEU A 191 -15.50 0.09 -5.90
CA LEU A 191 -16.96 -0.02 -5.84
C LEU A 191 -17.52 -0.75 -7.06
N ARG A 192 -16.98 -0.48 -8.26
CA ARG A 192 -17.36 -1.20 -9.48
C ARG A 192 -17.02 -2.69 -9.40
N GLU A 193 -15.81 -3.04 -8.95
CA GLU A 193 -15.40 -4.43 -8.78
C GLU A 193 -16.27 -5.18 -7.76
N ASP A 194 -16.71 -4.49 -6.70
CA ASP A 194 -17.51 -5.05 -5.63
C ASP A 194 -18.98 -5.19 -6.02
N TYR A 195 -19.51 -4.26 -6.82
CA TYR A 195 -20.86 -4.30 -7.36
C TYR A 195 -21.07 -5.49 -8.34
N ASP A 196 -20.02 -5.85 -9.08
CA ASP A 196 -20.02 -6.96 -10.03
C ASP A 196 -19.85 -8.35 -9.35
N GLN A 197 -19.57 -8.41 -8.04
CA GLN A 197 -19.39 -9.67 -7.29
C GLN A 197 -20.67 -10.11 -6.55
N GLU A 198 -20.85 -11.42 -6.41
CA GLU A 198 -21.93 -12.03 -5.60
C GLU A 198 -21.51 -12.06 -4.12
N GLU A 199 -21.89 -11.02 -3.37
CA GLU A 199 -21.90 -10.78 -1.89
C GLU A 199 -20.72 -11.21 -0.99
N GLU A 200 -19.95 -12.26 -1.29
CA GLU A 200 -18.94 -12.81 -0.38
C GLU A 200 -17.71 -11.90 -0.27
N GLY A 201 -17.58 -11.21 0.87
CA GLY A 201 -16.45 -10.32 1.16
C GLY A 201 -16.65 -8.85 0.76
N VAL A 202 -17.85 -8.46 0.34
CA VAL A 202 -18.19 -7.06 0.06
C VAL A 202 -18.54 -6.33 1.37
N LEU A 203 -17.93 -5.16 1.60
CA LEU A 203 -18.12 -4.39 2.84
C LEU A 203 -19.46 -3.62 2.88
N LEU A 204 -20.00 -3.29 1.71
CA LEU A 204 -21.11 -2.35 1.55
C LEU A 204 -22.29 -3.03 0.86
N SER A 205 -23.50 -2.67 1.26
CA SER A 205 -24.70 -3.06 0.51
C SER A 205 -24.71 -2.39 -0.87
N ARG A 206 -25.52 -2.91 -1.80
CA ARG A 206 -25.71 -2.26 -3.11
C ARG A 206 -26.20 -0.83 -2.97
N ASP A 207 -27.17 -0.60 -2.09
CA ASP A 207 -27.73 0.73 -1.81
C ASP A 207 -26.65 1.69 -1.27
N ASP A 208 -25.76 1.22 -0.38
CA ASP A 208 -24.65 2.03 0.13
C ASP A 208 -23.64 2.37 -0.98
N MET A 209 -23.37 1.42 -1.89
CA MET A 209 -22.47 1.65 -3.03
C MET A 209 -23.05 2.67 -4.01
N GLU A 210 -24.36 2.61 -4.29
CA GLU A 210 -25.06 3.59 -5.13
C GLU A 210 -25.05 4.98 -4.47
N SER A 211 -25.33 5.08 -3.17
CA SER A 211 -25.28 6.36 -2.45
C SER A 211 -23.89 7.00 -2.45
N LEU A 212 -22.84 6.18 -2.29
CA LEU A 212 -21.45 6.63 -2.41
C LEU A 212 -21.12 7.13 -3.80
N TYR A 213 -21.64 6.43 -4.81
CA TYR A 213 -21.44 6.80 -6.21
C TYR A 213 -21.99 8.20 -6.49
N ASP A 214 -23.23 8.47 -6.09
CA ASP A 214 -23.89 9.76 -6.27
C ASP A 214 -23.11 10.90 -5.61
N SER A 215 -22.64 10.66 -4.39
CA SER A 215 -21.89 11.66 -3.63
C SER A 215 -20.56 12.00 -4.29
N ILE A 216 -19.84 11.00 -4.81
CA ILE A 216 -18.61 11.22 -5.57
C ILE A 216 -18.93 11.98 -6.87
N GLN A 217 -20.00 11.63 -7.57
CA GLN A 217 -20.41 12.28 -8.80
C GLN A 217 -20.72 13.76 -8.58
N ASP A 218 -21.48 14.11 -7.56
CA ASP A 218 -21.82 15.50 -7.26
C ASP A 218 -20.61 16.29 -6.81
N GLY A 219 -19.76 15.69 -5.97
CA GLY A 219 -18.49 16.28 -5.58
C GLY A 219 -17.57 16.59 -6.78
N LEU A 220 -17.47 15.67 -7.75
CA LEU A 220 -16.66 15.89 -8.95
C LEU A 220 -17.24 16.97 -9.88
N LYS A 221 -18.57 17.07 -10.00
CA LYS A 221 -19.21 18.19 -10.71
C LYS A 221 -18.86 19.52 -10.07
N GLU A 222 -18.83 19.57 -8.73
CA GLU A 222 -18.48 20.78 -7.99
C GLU A 222 -17.00 21.15 -8.14
N LEU A 223 -16.11 20.16 -8.21
CA LEU A 223 -14.69 20.37 -8.56
C LEU A 223 -14.51 20.88 -10.00
N GLY A 224 -15.43 20.54 -10.90
CA GLY A 224 -15.33 20.75 -12.34
C GLY A 224 -16.16 21.87 -12.93
N ARG A 225 -16.63 22.83 -12.11
CA ARG A 225 -17.68 23.85 -12.38
C ARG A 225 -17.68 24.58 -13.75
N ASP A 226 -16.64 24.46 -14.59
CA ASP A 226 -16.56 25.07 -15.93
C ASP A 226 -16.84 24.15 -17.13
N ASN A 227 -16.89 22.81 -16.99
CA ASN A 227 -16.79 21.91 -18.16
C ASN A 227 -17.92 20.87 -18.40
N MET A 228 -19.03 20.84 -17.64
CA MET A 228 -19.94 19.68 -17.70
C MET A 228 -21.38 19.99 -18.13
N ALA A 229 -21.70 19.64 -19.38
CA ALA A 229 -23.08 19.46 -19.85
C ALA A 229 -23.61 18.08 -19.42
N SER A 230 -24.85 18.04 -18.93
CA SER A 230 -25.55 16.83 -18.50
C SER A 230 -25.68 15.83 -19.64
N THR A 231 -25.29 14.56 -19.41
CA THR A 231 -25.60 13.47 -20.35
C THR A 231 -26.12 12.25 -19.61
N ASP A 232 -27.31 11.81 -19.99
CA ASP A 232 -27.98 10.60 -19.53
C ASP A 232 -27.33 9.36 -20.16
N ALA A 233 -26.55 8.62 -19.38
CA ALA A 233 -26.11 7.26 -19.72
C ALA A 233 -25.67 6.52 -18.45
N VAL A 234 -26.02 5.23 -18.36
CA VAL A 234 -25.60 4.20 -17.39
C VAL A 234 -24.62 4.68 -16.30
N TYR A 235 -25.09 4.75 -15.05
CA TYR A 235 -24.39 5.20 -13.83
C TYR A 235 -22.86 5.18 -13.98
N PHE A 236 -22.19 4.01 -13.93
CA PHE A 236 -20.72 3.88 -13.97
C PHE A 236 -20.00 4.54 -15.15
N LYS A 237 -20.62 4.68 -16.34
CA LYS A 237 -19.99 5.34 -17.50
C LYS A 237 -19.84 6.85 -17.28
N GLN A 238 -20.72 7.49 -16.50
CA GLN A 238 -20.66 8.92 -16.21
C GLN A 238 -19.42 9.31 -15.41
N LEU A 239 -19.11 8.61 -14.30
CA LEU A 239 -17.90 8.91 -13.52
C LEU A 239 -16.61 8.72 -14.33
N ALA A 240 -16.54 7.69 -15.17
CA ALA A 240 -15.38 7.51 -16.05
C ALA A 240 -15.19 8.68 -17.03
N GLY A 241 -16.28 9.32 -17.47
CA GLY A 241 -16.25 10.56 -18.25
C GLY A 241 -15.78 11.76 -17.43
N LEU A 242 -16.34 11.94 -16.23
CA LEU A 242 -15.96 12.99 -15.27
C LEU A 242 -14.45 12.99 -14.97
N PHE A 243 -13.88 11.84 -14.61
CA PHE A 243 -12.45 11.75 -14.34
C PHE A 243 -11.59 12.12 -15.56
N LYS A 244 -11.99 11.71 -16.76
CA LYS A 244 -11.26 12.04 -18.00
C LYS A 244 -11.31 13.53 -18.32
N LEU A 245 -12.39 14.21 -17.95
CA LEU A 245 -12.54 15.64 -18.13
C LEU A 245 -11.68 16.42 -17.13
N LEU A 246 -11.66 15.98 -15.86
CA LEU A 246 -10.95 16.64 -14.78
C LEU A 246 -9.44 16.40 -14.79
N ALA A 247 -9.02 15.17 -15.13
CA ALA A 247 -7.62 14.75 -15.07
C ALA A 247 -6.97 14.51 -16.45
N GLU A 248 -7.71 14.68 -17.54
CA GLU A 248 -7.35 14.29 -18.90
C GLU A 248 -7.35 12.77 -19.18
N THR A 249 -7.71 12.40 -20.40
CA THR A 249 -7.80 10.99 -20.84
C THR A 249 -6.46 10.24 -20.71
N LYS A 250 -5.33 10.88 -21.02
CA LYS A 250 -4.00 10.25 -20.93
C LYS A 250 -3.65 9.86 -19.49
N VAL A 251 -3.99 10.71 -18.53
CA VAL A 251 -3.69 10.49 -17.11
C VAL A 251 -4.58 9.38 -16.55
N VAL A 252 -5.89 9.40 -16.83
CA VAL A 252 -6.81 8.33 -16.39
C VAL A 252 -6.42 6.98 -16.96
N ASN A 253 -6.00 6.92 -18.23
CA ASN A 253 -5.51 5.68 -18.83
C ASN A 253 -4.22 5.18 -18.15
N LYS A 254 -3.34 6.09 -17.72
CA LYS A 254 -2.16 5.75 -16.92
C LYS A 254 -2.57 5.20 -15.55
N TRP A 255 -3.56 5.79 -14.89
CA TRP A 255 -4.09 5.26 -13.63
C TRP A 255 -4.65 3.85 -13.78
N LYS A 256 -5.47 3.60 -14.80
CA LYS A 256 -6.00 2.26 -15.10
C LYS A 256 -4.89 1.24 -15.31
N ARG A 257 -3.86 1.58 -16.10
CA ARG A 257 -2.70 0.70 -16.31
C ARG A 257 -1.96 0.43 -15.01
N ASN A 258 -1.63 1.47 -14.25
CA ASN A 258 -0.93 1.33 -12.98
C ASN A 258 -1.75 0.49 -11.99
N ARG A 259 -3.08 0.67 -11.96
CA ARG A 259 -3.98 -0.11 -11.11
C ARG A 259 -4.00 -1.59 -11.52
N SER A 260 -3.97 -1.90 -12.82
CA SER A 260 -3.87 -3.28 -13.31
C SER A 260 -2.55 -3.98 -12.94
N GLU A 261 -1.51 -3.21 -12.62
CA GLU A 261 -0.22 -3.71 -12.13
C GLU A 261 -0.18 -3.87 -10.59
N LEU A 262 -1.23 -3.45 -9.86
CA LEU A 262 -1.30 -3.56 -8.40
C LEU A 262 -1.61 -4.98 -7.95
#